data_AF-A0A142YL11-F1
#
_entry.id   AF-A0A142YL11-F1
#
_cell.length_a   1.000
_cell.length_b   1.000
_cell.length_c   1.000
_cell.angle_alpha   90.00
_cell.angle_beta   90.00
_cell.angle_gamma   90.00
#
_symmetry.space_group_name_H-M   'P 1'
#
loop_
_entity.id
_entity.type
_entity.pdbx_description
1 polymer ?
#
loop_
_entity_poly.entity_id
_entity_poly.type
_entity_poly.pdbx_seq_one_letter_code
_entity_poly.pdbx_strand_id
1 'polypeptide(L)'
;MVDREKPNPAGRDDLGLAVDAWKLQGDATPLEGWFIRELGEQGDPIRLPLSEWSGVLGRLAEARGRGEGWPPRLDERLTGFFRMLLRFSRPDGRTAGLAPDRTEPESPRKYWRGLLATFREPDVGRVLDWWFPGRDVDPVPPPLPAWSSGDRVLGVLRADWTRRGDFLTFDQRDAGAGTRFELYGAGTPWLSSEWSTPDPSTPSVLPEAAKPTAWATSSNADVAEWSFSSGGRRVTRLAMMLRGRRLAILADQLDGLRPDDAPETRLDVPSGLIVAPLETPGGFLLKTGAPGKSAQAILIGRGALEYEEASRRMIVRPLAEGGDAWLPLLVSWDHARHRKPFRWNRLTVAEQGKVCPPETAWAARVTWGRDETFVVYRSLGPPVRRSFLGFSTTDRFVVGRFTPEGDVEAIATLA
;
A
#
# COMPACT_ATOMS: atom_id res chain seq x y z
N MET A 1 5.37 -24.12 4.04
CA MET A 1 5.75 -23.43 5.29
C MET A 1 7.26 -23.17 5.18
N VAL A 2 7.65 -22.05 4.59
CA VAL A 2 9.05 -21.69 4.42
C VAL A 2 9.35 -20.63 5.46
N ASP A 3 10.13 -21.02 6.46
CA ASP A 3 10.69 -20.13 7.47
C ASP A 3 11.71 -19.22 6.78
N ARG A 4 11.28 -18.02 6.37
CA ARG A 4 12.11 -17.05 5.63
C ARG A 4 11.94 -15.64 6.21
N GLU A 5 12.31 -15.52 7.47
CA GLU A 5 12.90 -14.28 7.98
C GLU A 5 14.00 -14.65 8.96
N LYS A 6 15.23 -14.80 8.45
CA LYS A 6 16.35 -14.42 9.32
C LYS A 6 16.52 -12.91 9.11
N PRO A 7 16.14 -12.07 10.10
CA PRO A 7 16.50 -10.65 10.06
C PRO A 7 18.00 -10.56 9.77
N ASN A 8 18.44 -9.62 8.94
CA ASN A 8 19.87 -9.43 8.70
C ASN A 8 20.52 -9.09 10.06
N PRO A 9 21.20 -10.05 10.73
CA PRO A 9 21.62 -9.87 12.11
C PRO A 9 22.68 -8.76 12.19
N ALA A 10 23.44 -8.57 11.10
CA ALA A 10 24.44 -7.53 10.97
C ALA A 10 23.87 -6.12 11.18
N GLY A 11 22.67 -5.81 10.68
CA GLY A 11 22.10 -4.46 10.82
C GLY A 11 21.77 -4.06 12.27
N ARG A 12 21.34 -5.04 13.08
CA ARG A 12 21.01 -4.83 14.50
C ARG A 12 22.23 -4.83 15.40
N ASP A 13 23.15 -5.75 15.15
CA ASP A 13 24.39 -5.86 15.92
C ASP A 13 25.27 -4.62 15.67
N ASP A 14 25.32 -4.13 14.43
CA ASP A 14 25.99 -2.89 14.06
C ASP A 14 25.38 -1.67 14.77
N LEU A 15 24.05 -1.59 14.88
CA LEU A 15 23.39 -0.48 15.58
C LEU A 15 23.77 -0.47 17.06
N GLY A 16 23.83 -1.65 17.70
CA GLY A 16 24.23 -1.77 19.10
C GLY A 16 25.63 -1.18 19.33
N LEU A 17 26.59 -1.63 18.52
CA LEU A 17 27.97 -1.13 18.56
C LEU A 17 28.05 0.38 18.31
N ALA A 18 27.31 0.89 17.32
CA ALA A 18 27.31 2.31 17.00
C ALA A 18 26.70 3.18 18.12
N VAL A 19 25.61 2.71 18.72
CA VAL A 19 24.97 3.37 19.87
C VAL A 19 25.88 3.33 21.10
N ASP A 20 26.59 2.24 21.33
CA ASP A 20 27.52 2.10 22.47
C ASP A 20 28.75 3.00 22.30
N ALA A 21 29.32 3.10 21.09
CA ALA A 21 30.40 4.04 20.79
C ALA A 21 29.99 5.49 21.10
N TRP A 22 28.79 5.89 20.66
CA TRP A 22 28.24 7.20 21.00
C TRP A 22 28.04 7.37 22.52
N LYS A 23 27.36 6.42 23.17
CA LYS A 23 27.01 6.52 24.60
C LYS A 23 28.22 6.50 25.53
N LEU A 24 29.28 5.77 25.18
CA LEU A 24 30.46 5.57 26.04
C LEU A 24 31.60 6.54 25.72
N GLN A 25 31.75 6.93 24.45
CA GLN A 25 32.94 7.66 23.97
C GLN A 25 32.58 9.01 23.32
N GLY A 26 31.30 9.29 23.05
CA GLY A 26 30.88 10.48 22.29
C GLY A 26 31.27 10.43 20.81
N ASP A 27 31.74 9.29 20.30
CA ASP A 27 32.10 9.13 18.89
C ASP A 27 30.83 8.89 18.05
N ALA A 28 30.48 9.87 17.22
CA ALA A 28 29.33 9.79 16.33
C ALA A 28 29.63 9.06 15.01
N THR A 29 30.90 8.81 14.68
CA THR A 29 31.32 8.26 13.38
C THR A 29 30.65 6.92 13.05
N PRO A 30 30.59 5.94 13.97
CA PRO A 30 29.91 4.68 13.71
C PRO A 30 28.40 4.86 13.47
N LEU A 31 27.80 5.82 14.17
CA LEU A 31 26.38 6.13 14.03
C LEU A 31 26.09 6.81 12.69
N GLU A 32 26.93 7.75 12.26
CA GLU A 32 26.84 8.36 10.92
C GLU A 32 26.94 7.31 9.81
N GLY A 33 27.91 6.40 9.93
CA GLY A 33 28.06 5.28 8.99
C GLY A 33 26.83 4.37 8.94
N TRP A 34 26.23 4.08 10.10
CA TRP A 34 24.98 3.32 10.18
C TRP A 34 23.81 4.08 9.52
N PHE A 35 23.64 5.37 9.82
CA PHE A 35 22.58 6.20 9.23
C PHE A 35 22.68 6.28 7.71
N ILE A 36 23.88 6.45 7.15
CA ILE A 36 24.10 6.50 5.69
C ILE A 36 23.72 5.18 5.01
N ARG A 37 23.94 4.05 5.67
CA ARG A 37 23.67 2.73 5.12
C ARG A 37 22.20 2.34 5.20
N GLU A 38 21.54 2.68 6.31
CA GLU A 38 20.21 2.18 6.65
C GLU A 38 19.09 3.16 6.31
N LEU A 39 19.37 4.47 6.26
CA LEU A 39 18.39 5.53 6.04
C LEU A 39 18.81 6.45 4.88
N GLY A 40 17.84 6.85 4.07
CA GLY A 40 17.99 7.86 3.04
C GLY A 40 18.23 9.25 3.64
N GLU A 41 18.49 10.23 2.78
CA GLU A 41 18.73 11.61 3.20
C GLU A 41 17.54 12.21 3.97
N GLN A 42 16.31 11.78 3.64
CA GLN A 42 15.08 12.22 4.29
C GLN A 42 14.67 11.32 5.47
N GLY A 43 15.52 10.38 5.88
CA GLY A 43 15.23 9.41 6.94
C GLY A 43 14.34 8.24 6.50
N ASP A 44 14.07 8.08 5.20
CA ASP A 44 13.35 6.93 4.66
C ASP A 44 14.19 5.65 4.75
N PRO A 45 13.64 4.54 5.27
CA PRO A 45 14.45 3.32 5.44
C PRO A 45 14.83 2.65 4.12
N ILE A 46 16.13 2.43 3.94
CA ILE A 46 16.71 1.79 2.75
C ILE A 46 16.58 0.28 2.85
N ARG A 47 17.11 -0.31 3.93
CA ARG A 47 17.24 -1.77 4.11
C ARG A 47 16.57 -2.29 5.37
N LEU A 48 16.30 -1.42 6.35
CA LEU A 48 15.70 -1.85 7.61
C LEU A 48 14.33 -2.49 7.35
N PRO A 49 14.10 -3.74 7.79
CA PRO A 49 12.81 -4.38 7.68
C PRO A 49 11.78 -3.59 8.49
N LEU A 50 10.57 -3.46 7.98
CA LEU A 50 9.49 -2.72 8.64
C LEU A 50 9.25 -3.19 10.09
N SER A 51 9.46 -4.48 10.35
CA SER A 51 9.34 -5.09 11.68
C SER A 51 10.35 -4.61 12.70
N GLU A 52 11.43 -3.93 12.28
CA GLU A 52 12.48 -3.46 13.18
C GLU A 52 12.36 -1.98 13.48
N TRP A 53 11.55 -1.23 12.73
CA TRP A 53 11.60 0.23 12.74
C TRP A 53 11.32 0.82 14.12
N SER A 54 10.32 0.30 14.83
CA SER A 54 9.98 0.76 16.18
C SER A 54 11.09 0.48 17.19
N GLY A 55 11.65 -0.74 17.19
CA GLY A 55 12.75 -1.11 18.08
C GLY A 55 14.01 -0.27 17.83
N VAL A 56 14.36 -0.07 16.56
CA VAL A 56 15.50 0.76 16.15
C VAL A 56 15.29 2.23 16.55
N LEU A 57 14.12 2.80 16.26
CA LEU A 57 13.82 4.19 16.61
C LEU A 57 13.86 4.41 18.14
N GLY A 58 13.33 3.48 18.92
CA GLY A 58 13.41 3.53 20.39
C GLY A 58 14.86 3.60 20.89
N ARG A 59 15.74 2.74 20.38
CA ARG A 59 17.17 2.73 20.74
C ARG A 59 17.88 4.04 20.35
N LEU A 60 17.60 4.56 19.15
CA LEU A 60 18.16 5.82 18.67
C LEU A 60 17.66 7.02 19.50
N ALA A 61 16.39 7.03 19.89
CA ALA A 61 15.82 8.05 20.76
C ALA A 61 16.48 8.07 22.14
N GLU A 62 16.75 6.89 22.73
CA GLU A 62 17.50 6.78 23.98
C GLU A 62 18.94 7.28 23.85
N ALA A 63 19.61 6.97 22.75
CA ALA A 63 20.98 7.43 22.47
C ALA A 63 21.05 8.96 22.34
N ARG A 64 20.09 9.54 21.62
CA ARG A 64 19.94 10.98 21.46
C ARG A 64 19.70 11.71 22.79
N GLY A 65 18.88 11.15 23.67
CA GLY A 65 18.52 11.78 24.94
C GLY A 65 19.65 11.91 25.97
N ARG A 66 20.83 11.33 25.73
CA ARG A 66 21.93 11.25 26.72
C ARG A 66 23.12 12.17 26.46
N GLY A 67 23.26 12.79 25.29
CA GLY A 67 24.50 13.48 24.92
C GLY A 67 24.32 14.95 24.58
N GLU A 68 25.11 15.82 25.21
CA GLU A 68 25.49 17.09 24.60
C GLU A 68 26.32 16.80 23.35
N GLY A 69 26.13 17.56 22.27
CA GLY A 69 26.89 17.40 21.02
C GLY A 69 26.31 16.42 19.99
N TRP A 70 25.05 16.01 20.12
CA TRP A 70 24.37 15.21 19.07
C TRP A 70 24.47 15.91 17.70
N PRO A 71 24.98 15.25 16.65
CA PRO A 71 25.15 15.90 15.35
C PRO A 71 23.82 16.34 14.72
N PRO A 72 23.67 17.61 14.28
CA PRO A 72 22.43 18.11 13.68
C PRO A 72 21.93 17.29 12.49
N ARG A 73 22.85 16.81 11.63
CA ARG A 73 22.49 15.97 10.47
C ARG A 73 21.87 14.62 10.86
N LEU A 74 22.30 14.05 11.99
CA LEU A 74 21.70 12.83 12.52
C LEU A 74 20.30 13.11 13.08
N ASP A 75 20.11 14.28 13.68
CA ASP A 75 18.80 14.72 14.17
C ASP A 75 17.78 14.85 13.04
N GLU A 76 18.15 15.50 11.94
CA GLU A 76 17.30 15.66 10.75
C GLU A 76 16.85 14.31 10.18
N ARG A 77 17.80 13.39 9.96
CA ARG A 77 17.50 12.03 9.46
C ARG A 77 16.66 11.22 10.44
N LEU A 78 16.95 11.32 11.74
CA LEU A 78 16.21 10.59 12.76
C LEU A 78 14.77 11.10 12.89
N THR A 79 14.57 12.41 12.78
CA THR A 79 13.24 13.03 12.69
C THR A 79 12.50 12.58 11.43
N GLY A 80 13.19 12.49 10.30
CA GLY A 80 12.65 11.88 9.07
C GLY A 80 12.19 10.44 9.29
N PHE A 81 13.00 9.62 9.95
CA PHE A 81 12.68 8.25 10.29
C PHE A 81 11.51 8.13 11.28
N PHE A 82 11.42 9.04 12.24
CA PHE A 82 10.26 9.14 13.14
C PHE A 82 8.96 9.42 12.37
N ARG A 83 8.99 10.38 11.43
CA ARG A 83 7.87 10.67 10.53
C ARG A 83 7.53 9.48 9.62
N MET A 84 8.51 8.65 9.25
CA MET A 84 8.27 7.40 8.50
C MET A 84 7.54 6.36 9.33
N LEU A 85 8.02 6.06 10.54
CA LEU A 85 7.31 5.14 11.43
C LEU A 85 5.88 5.62 11.68
N LEU A 86 5.68 6.93 11.86
CA LEU A 86 4.35 7.52 12.05
C LEU A 86 3.42 7.23 10.85
N ARG A 87 3.91 7.42 9.61
CA ARG A 87 3.12 7.12 8.40
C ARG A 87 2.76 5.65 8.29
N PHE A 88 3.67 4.76 8.67
CA PHE A 88 3.47 3.31 8.68
C PHE A 88 2.83 2.80 9.98
N SER A 89 2.24 3.67 10.81
CA SER A 89 1.55 3.25 12.04
C SER A 89 0.05 3.38 11.92
N ARG A 90 -0.69 2.38 12.42
CA ARG A 90 -2.13 2.44 12.64
C ARG A 90 -2.46 3.50 13.70
N PRO A 91 -3.70 4.02 13.73
CA PRO A 91 -4.11 4.97 14.78
C PRO A 91 -4.09 4.42 16.22
N ASP A 92 -4.00 3.10 16.40
CA ASP A 92 -3.77 2.47 17.70
C ASP A 92 -2.29 2.46 18.13
N GLY A 93 -1.40 2.99 17.29
CA GLY A 93 0.04 3.14 17.51
C GLY A 93 0.89 1.94 17.09
N ARG A 94 0.28 0.91 16.49
CA ARG A 94 0.93 -0.32 16.02
C ARG A 94 1.47 -0.16 14.60
N THR A 95 2.48 -0.91 14.20
CA THR A 95 3.06 -0.79 12.86
C THR A 95 2.19 -1.55 11.85
N ALA A 96 1.76 -0.86 10.80
CA ALA A 96 1.00 -1.44 9.71
C ALA A 96 1.86 -2.39 8.86
N GLY A 97 1.22 -3.32 8.16
CA GLY A 97 1.88 -4.29 7.29
C GLY A 97 2.57 -5.44 8.05
N LEU A 98 2.53 -5.43 9.38
CA LEU A 98 3.03 -6.53 10.20
C LEU A 98 1.91 -7.49 10.58
N ALA A 99 2.26 -8.78 10.62
CA ALA A 99 1.39 -9.82 11.13
C ALA A 99 1.09 -9.58 12.63
N PRO A 100 -0.13 -9.88 13.10
CA PRO A 100 -0.58 -9.58 14.46
C PRO A 100 0.15 -10.36 15.57
N ASP A 101 0.94 -11.38 15.22
CA ASP A 101 1.72 -12.22 16.12
C ASP A 101 3.11 -11.66 16.44
N ARG A 102 3.50 -10.52 15.86
CA ARG A 102 4.80 -9.90 16.13
C ARG A 102 4.83 -9.09 17.42
N THR A 103 6.03 -9.02 18.01
CA THR A 103 6.36 -8.24 19.20
C THR A 103 6.24 -6.75 18.93
N GLU A 104 5.03 -6.23 19.07
CA GLU A 104 4.75 -4.80 19.12
C GLU A 104 5.00 -4.26 20.54
N PRO A 105 5.24 -2.94 20.72
CA PRO A 105 5.35 -2.38 22.06
C PRO A 105 4.08 -2.67 22.86
N GLU A 106 4.22 -3.26 24.05
CA GLU A 106 3.11 -3.66 24.94
C GLU A 106 2.16 -2.49 25.26
N SER A 107 2.67 -1.27 25.24
CA SER A 107 1.90 -0.03 25.41
C SER A 107 2.25 0.98 24.31
N PRO A 108 1.57 0.93 23.14
CA PRO A 108 1.86 1.84 22.03
C PRO A 108 1.76 3.31 22.44
N ARG A 109 0.73 3.69 23.21
CA ARG A 109 0.58 5.06 23.72
C ARG A 109 1.79 5.53 24.53
N LYS A 110 2.30 4.68 25.44
CA LYS A 110 3.47 5.02 26.28
C LYS A 110 4.73 5.15 25.40
N TYR A 111 4.90 4.24 24.45
CA TYR A 111 6.00 4.27 23.49
C TYR A 111 6.03 5.59 22.70
N TRP A 112 4.93 5.95 22.04
CA TRP A 112 4.84 7.19 21.26
C TRP A 112 5.01 8.46 22.10
N ARG A 113 4.44 8.50 23.31
CA ARG A 113 4.63 9.63 24.24
C ARG A 113 6.08 9.73 24.74
N GLY A 114 6.77 8.60 24.92
CA GLY A 114 8.20 8.58 25.22
C GLY A 114 9.04 9.18 24.09
N LEU A 115 8.76 8.78 22.84
CA LEU A 115 9.43 9.36 21.67
C LEU A 115 9.21 10.88 21.57
N LEU A 116 7.99 11.36 21.78
CA LEU A 116 7.68 12.80 21.78
C LEU A 116 8.45 13.61 22.82
N ALA A 117 8.78 13.02 23.98
CA ALA A 117 9.59 13.70 24.98
C ALA A 117 11.02 13.94 24.45
N THR A 118 11.51 13.05 23.60
CA THR A 118 12.79 13.16 22.90
C THR A 118 12.67 14.08 21.68
N PHE A 119 11.74 13.82 20.77
CA PHE A 119 11.50 14.57 19.53
C PHE A 119 10.43 15.63 19.76
N ARG A 120 10.84 16.88 19.96
CA ARG A 120 9.93 18.01 20.19
C ARG A 120 9.39 18.60 18.88
N GLU A 121 9.12 17.75 17.90
CA GLU A 121 8.62 18.14 16.59
C GLU A 121 7.10 18.40 16.67
N PRO A 122 6.65 19.64 16.45
CA PRO A 122 5.26 20.01 16.69
C PRO A 122 4.29 19.36 15.70
N ASP A 123 4.72 19.08 14.48
CA ASP A 123 3.92 18.42 13.44
C ASP A 123 3.61 16.96 13.81
N VAL A 124 4.57 16.23 14.38
CA VAL A 124 4.38 14.87 14.89
C VAL A 124 3.55 14.88 16.17
N GLY A 125 3.79 15.85 17.07
CA GLY A 125 2.97 16.07 18.27
C GLY A 125 1.49 16.15 17.96
N ARG A 126 1.12 16.96 16.96
CA ARG A 126 -0.28 17.10 16.52
C ARG A 126 -0.92 15.78 16.10
N VAL A 127 -0.23 14.98 15.30
CA VAL A 127 -0.75 13.68 14.85
C VAL A 127 -1.02 12.76 16.05
N LEU A 128 -0.06 12.70 16.99
CA LEU A 128 -0.16 11.85 18.16
C LEU A 128 -1.22 12.33 19.14
N ASP A 129 -1.50 13.63 19.21
CA ASP A 129 -2.63 14.16 19.98
C ASP A 129 -3.98 13.82 19.34
N TRP A 130 -4.07 13.71 18.00
CA TRP A 130 -5.28 13.17 17.36
C TRP A 130 -5.50 11.69 17.68
N TRP A 131 -4.44 10.88 17.71
CA TRP A 131 -4.54 9.45 18.03
C TRP A 131 -4.76 9.21 19.52
N PHE A 132 -4.06 9.95 20.39
CA PHE A 132 -4.02 9.77 21.84
C PHE A 132 -4.29 11.09 22.58
N PRO A 133 -5.50 11.67 22.50
CA PRO A 133 -5.84 12.97 23.04
C PRO A 133 -5.57 13.03 24.55
N GLY A 134 -5.00 14.17 24.96
CA GLY A 134 -4.62 14.44 26.34
C GLY A 134 -4.26 15.91 26.65
N ARG A 135 -4.24 16.80 25.65
CA ARG A 135 -4.02 18.25 25.76
C ARG A 135 -4.72 19.02 24.62
N ASP A 136 -4.85 20.33 24.78
CA ASP A 136 -5.19 21.26 23.69
C ASP A 136 -4.09 21.26 22.63
N VAL A 137 -4.50 21.35 21.36
CA VAL A 137 -3.65 21.12 20.19
C VAL A 137 -3.26 22.45 19.57
N ASP A 138 -1.96 22.69 19.42
CA ASP A 138 -1.45 23.85 18.67
C ASP A 138 -1.81 23.74 17.18
N PRO A 139 -2.10 24.87 16.49
CA PRO A 139 -2.54 24.88 15.10
C PRO A 139 -1.40 24.65 14.08
N VAL A 140 -0.52 23.66 14.29
CA VAL A 140 0.63 23.36 13.40
C VAL A 140 0.25 22.31 12.35
N PRO A 141 0.32 22.53 11.04
CA PRO A 141 -0.12 21.52 10.07
C PRO A 141 0.62 20.17 10.25
N PRO A 142 -0.07 19.02 10.17
CA PRO A 142 0.59 17.73 10.26
C PRO A 142 1.47 17.49 9.02
N PRO A 143 2.43 16.54 9.08
CA PRO A 143 3.16 16.12 7.88
C PRO A 143 2.20 15.55 6.83
N LEU A 144 2.60 15.53 5.56
CA LEU A 144 1.78 14.89 4.52
C LEU A 144 1.59 13.40 4.84
N PRO A 145 0.34 12.90 4.89
CA PRO A 145 0.05 11.54 5.31
C PRO A 145 0.48 10.50 4.28
N ALA A 146 0.21 10.76 3.00
CA ALA A 146 0.63 9.91 1.89
C ALA A 146 2.11 10.16 1.55
N TRP A 147 2.82 9.09 1.19
CA TRP A 147 4.22 9.14 0.78
C TRP A 147 4.57 7.86 0.01
N SER A 148 5.44 7.97 -0.99
CA SER A 148 6.06 6.83 -1.65
C SER A 148 7.48 7.19 -2.00
N SER A 149 8.40 6.23 -1.87
CA SER A 149 9.77 6.44 -2.34
C SER A 149 9.80 6.53 -3.87
N GLY A 150 10.74 7.32 -4.40
CA GLY A 150 10.97 7.46 -5.84
C GLY A 150 11.87 6.36 -6.44
N ASP A 151 12.60 5.63 -5.61
CA ASP A 151 13.68 4.72 -6.01
C ASP A 151 13.49 3.26 -5.53
N ARG A 152 12.60 3.03 -4.55
CA ARG A 152 12.36 1.73 -3.93
C ARG A 152 10.87 1.52 -3.71
N VAL A 153 10.39 0.28 -3.79
CA VAL A 153 8.96 -0.02 -3.59
C VAL A 153 8.65 -0.04 -2.10
N LEU A 154 8.42 1.15 -1.54
CA LEU A 154 8.04 1.40 -0.16
C LEU A 154 7.14 2.63 -0.13
N GLY A 155 5.94 2.50 0.44
CA GLY A 155 5.03 3.63 0.51
C GLY A 155 3.75 3.40 1.31
N VAL A 156 3.02 4.48 1.46
CA VAL A 156 1.76 4.58 2.17
C VAL A 156 0.81 5.53 1.44
N LEU A 157 -0.36 5.02 1.06
CA LEU A 157 -1.50 5.79 0.57
C LEU A 157 -2.34 6.13 1.80
N ARG A 158 -2.41 7.39 2.21
CA ARG A 158 -3.17 7.79 3.42
C ARG A 158 -3.87 9.12 3.18
N ALA A 159 -5.18 9.15 3.44
CA ALA A 159 -6.00 10.33 3.21
C ALA A 159 -5.82 11.39 4.28
N ASP A 160 -5.76 10.95 5.54
CA ASP A 160 -5.66 11.81 6.71
C ASP A 160 -5.03 11.09 7.91
N TRP A 161 -4.77 11.84 8.97
CA TRP A 161 -4.21 11.36 10.23
C TRP A 161 -5.26 11.10 11.30
N THR A 162 -6.55 11.09 10.96
CA THR A 162 -7.60 10.91 11.96
C THR A 162 -7.57 9.49 12.53
N ARG A 163 -8.23 9.29 13.67
CA ARG A 163 -8.40 7.95 14.29
C ARG A 163 -9.13 6.94 13.41
N ARG A 164 -9.85 7.43 12.41
CA ARG A 164 -10.58 6.62 11.43
C ARG A 164 -9.93 6.70 10.05
N GLY A 165 -8.72 7.25 9.98
CA GLY A 165 -7.97 7.44 8.76
C GLY A 165 -7.73 6.09 8.11
N ASP A 166 -8.19 5.98 6.87
CA ASP A 166 -7.97 4.81 6.05
C ASP A 166 -6.59 4.93 5.39
N PHE A 167 -5.93 3.80 5.19
CA PHE A 167 -4.65 3.78 4.49
C PHE A 167 -4.38 2.44 3.81
N LEU A 168 -3.42 2.48 2.89
CA LEU A 168 -2.80 1.32 2.29
C LEU A 168 -1.28 1.45 2.41
N THR A 169 -0.61 0.52 3.07
CA THR A 169 0.87 0.45 3.10
C THR A 169 1.38 -0.65 2.17
N PHE A 170 2.57 -0.46 1.59
CA PHE A 170 3.24 -1.48 0.77
C PHE A 170 4.77 -1.42 0.96
N ASP A 171 5.41 -2.60 0.96
CA ASP A 171 6.86 -2.80 0.99
C ASP A 171 7.24 -4.03 0.14
N GLN A 172 7.96 -3.80 -0.96
CA GLN A 172 8.57 -4.83 -1.81
C GLN A 172 10.01 -4.41 -2.15
N ARG A 173 10.75 -3.95 -1.14
CA ARG A 173 12.20 -3.69 -1.31
C ARG A 173 12.99 -4.97 -1.51
N ASP A 174 12.56 -6.05 -0.86
CA ASP A 174 13.14 -7.38 -1.02
C ASP A 174 12.82 -7.94 -2.41
N ALA A 175 13.81 -8.59 -3.04
CA ALA A 175 13.60 -9.25 -4.32
C ALA A 175 12.59 -10.41 -4.19
N GLY A 176 11.64 -10.48 -5.11
CA GLY A 176 10.64 -11.54 -5.15
C GLY A 176 9.29 -11.06 -5.66
N ALA A 177 8.33 -11.98 -5.67
CA ALA A 177 6.99 -11.74 -6.20
C ALA A 177 5.96 -11.29 -5.15
N GLY A 178 6.38 -11.14 -3.88
CA GLY A 178 5.53 -10.78 -2.75
C GLY A 178 5.74 -9.34 -2.30
N THR A 179 4.66 -8.61 -2.09
CA THR A 179 4.63 -7.30 -1.44
C THR A 179 4.04 -7.47 -0.05
N ARG A 180 4.77 -7.03 0.99
CA ARG A 180 4.14 -6.85 2.31
C ARG A 180 3.20 -5.67 2.23
N PHE A 181 1.95 -5.85 2.62
CA PHE A 181 0.95 -4.77 2.50
C PHE A 181 -0.09 -4.82 3.61
N GLU A 182 -0.83 -3.72 3.76
CA GLU A 182 -2.04 -3.68 4.57
C GLU A 182 -3.01 -2.66 4.00
N LEU A 183 -4.24 -3.09 3.76
CA LEU A 183 -5.39 -2.23 3.51
C LEU A 183 -6.18 -2.10 4.81
N TYR A 184 -6.11 -0.94 5.44
CA TYR A 184 -6.77 -0.65 6.70
C TYR A 184 -7.85 0.40 6.51
N GLY A 185 -9.06 0.12 7.00
CA GLY A 185 -10.16 1.07 6.91
C GLY A 185 -11.21 0.86 7.98
N ALA A 186 -11.85 1.95 8.44
CA ALA A 186 -12.83 1.92 9.53
C ALA A 186 -12.36 1.16 10.79
N GLY A 187 -11.06 1.29 11.10
CA GLY A 187 -10.45 0.65 12.26
C GLY A 187 -10.24 -0.86 12.13
N THR A 188 -10.17 -1.39 10.91
CA THR A 188 -10.09 -2.83 10.62
C THR A 188 -9.09 -3.06 9.48
N PRO A 189 -8.13 -4.00 9.61
CA PRO A 189 -7.38 -4.50 8.46
C PRO A 189 -8.31 -5.39 7.63
N TRP A 190 -8.51 -5.07 6.36
CA TRP A 190 -9.38 -5.83 5.45
C TRP A 190 -8.59 -6.84 4.63
N LEU A 191 -7.38 -6.47 4.23
CA LEU A 191 -6.39 -7.30 3.55
C LEU A 191 -5.03 -6.95 4.16
N SER A 192 -4.16 -7.92 4.39
CA SER A 192 -2.86 -7.66 5.03
C SER A 192 -1.85 -8.75 4.74
N SER A 193 -0.65 -8.61 5.29
CA SER A 193 0.42 -9.60 5.27
C SER A 193 1.13 -9.67 3.92
N GLU A 194 0.53 -10.29 2.91
CA GLU A 194 1.20 -10.52 1.62
C GLU A 194 0.25 -10.41 0.43
N TRP A 195 0.66 -9.64 -0.57
CA TRP A 195 0.11 -9.63 -1.92
C TRP A 195 1.17 -10.21 -2.86
N SER A 196 0.92 -11.37 -3.45
CA SER A 196 1.91 -12.08 -4.26
C SER A 196 1.40 -12.48 -5.64
N THR A 197 2.31 -12.58 -6.61
CA THR A 197 2.04 -13.19 -7.92
C THR A 197 3.02 -14.32 -8.14
N PRO A 198 2.85 -15.46 -7.45
CA PRO A 198 3.86 -16.52 -7.44
C PRO A 198 4.04 -17.16 -8.81
N ASP A 199 5.26 -17.65 -9.04
CA ASP A 199 5.60 -18.47 -10.18
C ASP A 199 5.20 -19.94 -9.91
N PRO A 200 4.34 -20.55 -10.73
CA PRO A 200 4.07 -21.99 -10.63
C PRO A 200 5.21 -22.85 -11.20
N SER A 201 6.15 -22.27 -11.96
CA SER A 201 7.30 -22.97 -12.55
C SER A 201 8.60 -22.73 -11.74
N THR A 202 9.49 -23.72 -11.76
CA THR A 202 10.72 -23.80 -10.95
C THR A 202 11.62 -22.54 -11.10
N PRO A 203 12.28 -22.06 -10.02
CA PRO A 203 12.99 -20.78 -9.99
C PRO A 203 14.28 -20.82 -10.83
N SER A 204 14.18 -20.56 -12.13
CA SER A 204 15.35 -20.50 -13.01
C SER A 204 15.97 -19.10 -13.09
N VAL A 205 15.25 -18.05 -12.68
CA VAL A 205 15.71 -16.66 -12.79
C VAL A 205 15.81 -16.06 -11.39
N LEU A 206 16.96 -15.44 -11.10
CA LEU A 206 17.11 -14.66 -9.87
C LEU A 206 16.06 -13.54 -9.86
N PRO A 207 15.25 -13.40 -8.79
CA PRO A 207 14.25 -12.36 -8.74
C PRO A 207 14.93 -10.99 -8.79
N GLU A 208 14.49 -10.13 -9.71
CA GLU A 208 14.89 -8.73 -9.71
C GLU A 208 14.17 -7.96 -8.60
N ALA A 209 14.83 -6.92 -8.08
CA ALA A 209 14.18 -6.00 -7.17
C ALA A 209 13.05 -5.25 -7.92
N ALA A 210 11.91 -5.09 -7.25
CA ALA A 210 10.81 -4.32 -7.79
C ALA A 210 11.20 -2.84 -7.94
N LYS A 211 10.70 -2.19 -9.00
CA LYS A 211 11.04 -0.81 -9.34
C LYS A 211 9.78 0.05 -9.35
N PRO A 212 9.72 1.17 -8.61
CA PRO A 212 8.66 2.15 -8.76
C PRO A 212 8.57 2.62 -10.21
N THR A 213 7.37 2.70 -10.75
CA THR A 213 7.10 3.16 -12.12
C THR A 213 6.24 4.41 -12.15
N ALA A 214 5.39 4.64 -11.14
CA ALA A 214 4.70 5.91 -10.96
C ALA A 214 4.23 6.15 -9.52
N TRP A 215 4.09 7.43 -9.18
CA TRP A 215 3.51 7.93 -7.95
C TRP A 215 2.69 9.19 -8.25
N ALA A 216 1.47 9.27 -7.74
CA ALA A 216 0.65 10.46 -7.81
C ALA A 216 -0.18 10.62 -6.53
N THR A 217 -0.29 11.84 -6.03
CA THR A 217 -1.12 12.20 -4.88
C THR A 217 -1.91 13.47 -5.19
N SER A 218 -3.19 13.48 -4.84
CA SER A 218 -4.08 14.63 -5.00
C SER A 218 -5.01 14.75 -3.79
N SER A 219 -5.88 15.76 -3.78
CA SER A 219 -6.94 15.86 -2.79
C SER A 219 -7.95 14.70 -2.87
N ASN A 220 -8.05 14.02 -4.01
CA ASN A 220 -9.06 13.00 -4.26
C ASN A 220 -8.52 11.56 -4.23
N ALA A 221 -7.24 11.35 -4.47
CA ALA A 221 -6.66 10.01 -4.56
C ALA A 221 -5.15 9.99 -4.32
N ASP A 222 -4.68 8.81 -3.93
CA ASP A 222 -3.27 8.43 -3.91
C ASP A 222 -3.09 7.19 -4.80
N VAL A 223 -2.07 7.17 -5.64
CA VAL A 223 -1.77 6.08 -6.57
C VAL A 223 -0.28 5.79 -6.57
N ALA A 224 0.08 4.53 -6.38
CA ALA A 224 1.43 4.02 -6.56
C ALA A 224 1.41 2.86 -7.56
N GLU A 225 2.41 2.83 -8.43
CA GLU A 225 2.62 1.74 -9.37
C GLU A 225 4.09 1.34 -9.38
N TRP A 226 4.33 0.04 -9.51
CA TRP A 226 5.66 -0.53 -9.63
C TRP A 226 5.65 -1.78 -10.50
N SER A 227 6.82 -2.18 -10.99
CA SER A 227 6.95 -3.41 -11.78
C SER A 227 8.06 -4.31 -11.28
N PHE A 228 7.88 -5.61 -11.48
CA PHE A 228 8.82 -6.66 -11.14
C PHE A 228 8.66 -7.86 -12.08
N SER A 229 9.58 -8.81 -12.01
CA SER A 229 9.52 -10.05 -12.78
C SER A 229 9.12 -11.21 -11.89
N SER A 230 8.19 -12.04 -12.36
CA SER A 230 7.79 -13.29 -11.70
C SER A 230 7.46 -14.32 -12.77
N GLY A 231 8.00 -15.54 -12.72
CA GLY A 231 7.72 -16.55 -13.75
C GLY A 231 8.08 -16.16 -15.18
N GLY A 232 9.19 -15.45 -15.35
CA GLY A 232 9.66 -14.97 -16.65
C GLY A 232 8.74 -13.93 -17.32
N ARG A 233 7.69 -13.48 -16.63
CA ARG A 233 6.77 -12.43 -17.08
C ARG A 233 6.97 -11.16 -16.27
N ARG A 234 6.71 -10.03 -16.91
CA ARG A 234 6.62 -8.74 -16.23
C ARG A 234 5.26 -8.66 -15.55
N VAL A 235 5.28 -8.23 -14.29
CA VAL A 235 4.11 -7.88 -13.51
C VAL A 235 4.18 -6.39 -13.21
N THR A 236 3.12 -5.65 -13.54
CA THR A 236 2.97 -4.25 -13.15
C THR A 236 1.84 -4.14 -12.14
N ARG A 237 2.18 -3.76 -10.91
CA ARG A 237 1.30 -3.71 -9.77
C ARG A 237 0.87 -2.28 -9.48
N LEU A 238 -0.43 -2.08 -9.24
CA LEU A 238 -1.03 -0.79 -8.96
C LEU A 238 -1.81 -0.85 -7.64
N ALA A 239 -1.47 0.06 -6.73
CA ALA A 239 -2.24 0.34 -5.53
C ALA A 239 -2.81 1.75 -5.60
N MET A 240 -4.12 1.88 -5.44
CA MET A 240 -4.80 3.16 -5.42
C MET A 240 -5.77 3.24 -4.26
N MET A 241 -5.82 4.40 -3.61
CA MET A 241 -6.81 4.71 -2.59
C MET A 241 -7.55 6.00 -2.96
N LEU A 242 -8.88 5.93 -2.94
CA LEU A 242 -9.76 7.08 -3.17
C LEU A 242 -10.04 7.78 -1.84
N ARG A 243 -9.47 8.97 -1.67
CA ARG A 243 -9.59 9.77 -0.44
C ARG A 243 -11.05 10.08 -0.14
N GLY A 244 -11.43 9.88 1.12
CA GLY A 244 -12.78 10.12 1.62
C GLY A 244 -13.87 9.15 1.13
N ARG A 245 -13.56 8.19 0.26
CA ARG A 245 -14.56 7.30 -0.36
C ARG A 245 -14.59 5.89 0.20
N ARG A 246 -13.66 5.55 1.11
CA ARG A 246 -13.53 4.20 1.70
C ARG A 246 -13.45 3.11 0.63
N LEU A 247 -12.59 3.36 -0.35
CA LEU A 247 -12.50 2.61 -1.59
C LEU A 247 -11.04 2.55 -2.06
N ALA A 248 -10.59 1.36 -2.46
CA ALA A 248 -9.27 1.11 -3.01
C ALA A 248 -9.36 0.25 -4.28
N ILE A 249 -8.37 0.38 -5.15
CA ILE A 249 -8.15 -0.51 -6.29
C ILE A 249 -6.76 -1.13 -6.12
N LEU A 250 -6.72 -2.46 -6.08
CA LEU A 250 -5.50 -3.26 -6.10
C LEU A 250 -5.48 -4.01 -7.43
N ALA A 251 -4.47 -3.86 -8.25
CA ALA A 251 -4.44 -4.52 -9.54
C ALA A 251 -3.05 -5.04 -9.89
N ASP A 252 -3.02 -6.23 -10.47
CA ASP A 252 -1.86 -6.74 -11.18
C ASP A 252 -2.16 -6.72 -12.68
N GLN A 253 -1.23 -6.16 -13.44
CA GLN A 253 -1.11 -6.36 -14.87
C GLN A 253 -0.08 -7.46 -15.13
N LEU A 254 -0.47 -8.48 -15.87
CA LEU A 254 0.37 -9.61 -16.25
C LEU A 254 0.66 -9.51 -17.74
N ASP A 255 1.92 -9.36 -18.10
CA ASP A 255 2.32 -9.19 -19.50
C ASP A 255 2.68 -10.55 -20.14
N GLY A 256 2.27 -10.75 -21.40
CA GLY A 256 2.69 -11.90 -22.21
C GLY A 256 2.17 -13.27 -21.75
N LEU A 257 0.92 -13.34 -21.29
CA LEU A 257 0.25 -14.60 -20.94
C LEU A 257 0.13 -15.54 -22.12
N ARG A 258 0.51 -16.80 -21.90
CA ARG A 258 0.32 -17.90 -22.85
C ARG A 258 -0.99 -18.65 -22.55
N PRO A 259 -1.61 -19.32 -23.54
CA PRO A 259 -2.86 -20.07 -23.33
C PRO A 259 -2.79 -21.13 -22.22
N ASP A 260 -1.62 -21.75 -22.05
CA ASP A 260 -1.39 -22.78 -21.02
C ASP A 260 -0.91 -22.20 -19.68
N ASP A 261 -0.73 -20.87 -19.59
CA ASP A 261 -0.37 -20.23 -18.33
C ASP A 261 -1.59 -20.21 -17.41
N ALA A 262 -1.39 -20.64 -16.16
CA ALA A 262 -2.35 -20.46 -15.07
C ALA A 262 -1.75 -19.56 -13.98
N PRO A 263 -1.45 -18.28 -14.26
CA PRO A 263 -0.90 -17.41 -13.24
C PRO A 263 -1.98 -17.03 -12.23
N GLU A 264 -1.53 -16.80 -11.01
CA GLU A 264 -2.40 -16.39 -9.92
C GLU A 264 -1.83 -15.16 -9.25
N THR A 265 -2.71 -14.24 -8.90
CA THR A 265 -2.44 -13.21 -7.89
C THR A 265 -3.11 -13.65 -6.59
N ARG A 266 -2.39 -13.57 -5.47
CA ARG A 266 -2.85 -13.99 -4.15
C ARG A 266 -2.81 -12.81 -3.19
N LEU A 267 -3.89 -12.59 -2.44
CA LEU A 267 -3.96 -11.58 -1.38
C LEU A 267 -4.39 -12.26 -0.08
N ASP A 268 -3.58 -12.08 0.95
CA ASP A 268 -3.84 -12.62 2.28
C ASP A 268 -5.00 -11.87 2.98
N VAL A 269 -5.89 -12.63 3.61
CA VAL A 269 -7.02 -12.12 4.41
C VAL A 269 -6.69 -12.32 5.90
N PRO A 270 -6.68 -11.23 6.71
CA PRO A 270 -6.40 -11.31 8.14
C PRO A 270 -7.26 -12.35 8.87
N SER A 271 -6.71 -12.97 9.90
CA SER A 271 -7.48 -13.84 10.79
C SER A 271 -8.58 -13.05 11.51
N GLY A 272 -9.66 -13.75 11.87
CA GLY A 272 -10.82 -13.13 12.55
C GLY A 272 -11.84 -12.46 11.62
N LEU A 273 -11.58 -12.38 10.31
CA LEU A 273 -12.59 -12.00 9.32
C LEU A 273 -13.41 -13.20 8.86
N ILE A 274 -14.72 -13.03 8.79
CA ILE A 274 -15.63 -13.96 8.12
C ILE A 274 -15.70 -13.56 6.65
N VAL A 275 -15.43 -14.52 5.76
CA VAL A 275 -15.46 -14.32 4.30
C VAL A 275 -16.66 -15.07 3.74
N ALA A 276 -17.48 -14.40 2.95
CA ALA A 276 -18.65 -14.98 2.31
C ALA A 276 -18.76 -14.51 0.85
N PRO A 277 -19.17 -15.36 -0.10
CA PRO A 277 -19.40 -14.92 -1.47
C PRO A 277 -20.52 -13.88 -1.54
N LEU A 278 -20.40 -12.94 -2.47
CA LEU A 278 -21.49 -12.03 -2.85
C LEU A 278 -22.38 -12.69 -3.91
N GLU A 279 -23.60 -12.16 -4.06
CA GLU A 279 -24.46 -12.53 -5.19
C GLU A 279 -23.86 -12.10 -6.54
N THR A 280 -23.06 -11.03 -6.54
CA THR A 280 -22.30 -10.62 -7.71
C THR A 280 -21.17 -11.61 -7.97
N PRO A 281 -21.09 -12.21 -9.17
CA PRO A 281 -19.98 -13.09 -9.54
C PRO A 281 -18.63 -12.40 -9.36
N GLY A 282 -17.64 -13.13 -8.84
CA GLY A 282 -16.29 -12.62 -8.62
C GLY A 282 -16.19 -11.60 -7.47
N GLY A 283 -17.09 -11.67 -6.48
CA GLY A 283 -17.07 -10.80 -5.32
C GLY A 283 -17.20 -11.53 -3.98
N PHE A 284 -16.53 -11.01 -2.96
CA PHE A 284 -16.59 -11.51 -1.58
C PHE A 284 -16.91 -10.38 -0.59
N LEU A 285 -17.67 -10.72 0.42
CA LEU A 285 -17.98 -9.91 1.60
C LEU A 285 -17.07 -10.34 2.75
N LEU A 286 -16.37 -9.37 3.31
CA LEU A 286 -15.53 -9.50 4.49
C LEU A 286 -16.26 -8.87 5.67
N LYS A 287 -16.44 -9.61 6.76
CA LYS A 287 -17.09 -9.12 7.98
C LYS A 287 -16.20 -9.35 9.19
N THR A 288 -16.27 -8.41 10.11
CA THR A 288 -15.82 -8.66 11.48
C THR A 288 -16.92 -9.36 12.27
N GLY A 289 -16.59 -9.94 13.42
CA GLY A 289 -17.61 -10.40 14.38
C GLY A 289 -18.45 -9.25 14.97
N ALA A 290 -17.98 -8.00 14.88
CA ALA A 290 -18.71 -6.83 15.35
C ALA A 290 -19.73 -6.34 14.31
N PRO A 291 -20.93 -5.90 14.74
CA PRO A 291 -21.94 -5.38 13.83
C PRO A 291 -21.49 -4.06 13.18
N GLY A 292 -21.95 -3.82 11.94
CA GLY A 292 -21.76 -2.55 11.24
C GLY A 292 -20.39 -2.33 10.58
N LYS A 293 -19.48 -3.30 10.64
CA LYS A 293 -18.19 -3.27 9.93
C LYS A 293 -18.12 -4.38 8.88
N SER A 294 -17.91 -3.98 7.63
CA SER A 294 -17.76 -4.91 6.51
C SER A 294 -16.95 -4.26 5.39
N ALA A 295 -16.29 -5.08 4.59
CA ALA A 295 -15.74 -4.70 3.28
C ALA A 295 -16.28 -5.63 2.17
N GLN A 296 -16.37 -5.14 0.94
CA GLN A 296 -16.59 -5.94 -0.25
C GLN A 296 -15.35 -5.87 -1.13
N ALA A 297 -14.85 -7.03 -1.56
CA ALA A 297 -13.75 -7.17 -2.51
C ALA A 297 -14.32 -7.77 -3.80
N ILE A 298 -14.23 -7.05 -4.92
CA ILE A 298 -14.91 -7.42 -6.17
C ILE A 298 -13.93 -7.27 -7.34
N LEU A 299 -13.73 -8.35 -8.08
CA LEU A 299 -12.96 -8.33 -9.31
C LEU A 299 -13.78 -7.65 -10.41
N ILE A 300 -13.28 -6.52 -10.90
CA ILE A 300 -13.88 -5.79 -12.03
C ILE A 300 -13.05 -6.02 -13.30
N GLY A 301 -12.83 -7.28 -13.68
CA GLY A 301 -11.95 -7.63 -14.78
C GLY A 301 -12.30 -8.97 -15.43
N ARG A 302 -11.54 -9.34 -16.46
CA ARG A 302 -11.66 -10.66 -17.11
C ARG A 302 -10.88 -11.70 -16.32
N GLY A 303 -11.48 -12.18 -15.24
CA GLY A 303 -10.85 -13.17 -14.38
C GLY A 303 -11.85 -13.88 -13.48
N ALA A 304 -11.34 -14.81 -12.69
CA ALA A 304 -12.03 -15.42 -11.58
C ALA A 304 -11.42 -14.91 -10.27
N LEU A 305 -12.27 -14.68 -9.28
CA LEU A 305 -11.87 -14.43 -7.91
C LEU A 305 -12.41 -15.58 -7.06
N GLU A 306 -11.52 -16.26 -6.38
CA GLU A 306 -11.80 -17.36 -5.47
C GLU A 306 -11.25 -17.04 -4.08
N TYR A 307 -11.74 -17.75 -3.07
CA TYR A 307 -11.22 -17.66 -1.72
C TYR A 307 -10.92 -19.05 -1.18
N GLU A 308 -9.68 -19.25 -0.75
CA GLU A 308 -9.16 -20.49 -0.18
C GLU A 308 -9.13 -20.37 1.35
N GLU A 309 -10.08 -21.02 2.04
CA GLU A 309 -10.21 -20.91 3.51
C GLU A 309 -8.97 -21.47 4.25
N ALA A 310 -8.37 -22.56 3.75
CA ALA A 310 -7.25 -23.22 4.42
C ALA A 310 -6.01 -22.31 4.56
N SER A 311 -5.75 -21.47 3.54
CA SER A 311 -4.66 -20.50 3.54
C SER A 311 -5.12 -19.08 3.86
N ARG A 312 -6.45 -18.84 3.94
CA ARG A 312 -7.11 -17.54 4.04
C ARG A 312 -6.68 -16.56 2.96
N ARG A 313 -6.67 -17.02 1.71
CA ARG A 313 -6.23 -16.22 0.56
C ARG A 313 -7.35 -15.97 -0.43
N MET A 314 -7.44 -14.74 -0.91
CA MET A 314 -8.12 -14.44 -2.16
C MET A 314 -7.20 -14.76 -3.33
N ILE A 315 -7.67 -15.55 -4.27
CA ILE A 315 -6.93 -15.96 -5.46
C ILE A 315 -7.62 -15.37 -6.69
N VAL A 316 -6.89 -14.51 -7.40
CA VAL A 316 -7.33 -13.88 -8.65
C VAL A 316 -6.63 -14.60 -9.80
N ARG A 317 -7.39 -15.10 -10.77
CA ARG A 317 -6.87 -15.75 -11.98
C ARG A 317 -7.39 -15.03 -13.24
N PRO A 318 -6.55 -14.76 -14.25
CA PRO A 318 -7.05 -14.30 -15.52
C PRO A 318 -7.88 -15.40 -16.21
N LEU A 319 -8.93 -15.01 -16.93
CA LEU A 319 -9.61 -15.92 -17.84
C LEU A 319 -8.89 -15.87 -19.19
N ALA A 320 -8.31 -17.00 -19.60
CA ALA A 320 -7.34 -17.10 -20.69
C ALA A 320 -7.92 -16.70 -22.05
N GLU A 321 -7.46 -15.55 -22.55
CA GLU A 321 -7.37 -15.20 -23.97
C GLU A 321 -6.02 -14.48 -24.10
N GLY A 322 -5.09 -15.05 -24.87
CA GLY A 322 -3.66 -14.72 -24.79
C GLY A 322 -3.30 -13.24 -24.92
N GLY A 323 -2.13 -12.87 -24.38
CA GLY A 323 -1.65 -11.48 -24.35
C GLY A 323 -1.54 -10.92 -22.94
N ASP A 324 -1.86 -9.64 -22.75
CA ASP A 324 -1.76 -8.98 -21.46
C ASP A 324 -3.09 -9.03 -20.70
N ALA A 325 -3.06 -9.23 -19.39
CA ALA A 325 -4.25 -9.19 -18.54
C ALA A 325 -4.12 -8.14 -17.46
N TRP A 326 -5.23 -7.48 -17.14
CA TRP A 326 -5.34 -6.59 -15.99
C TRP A 326 -6.40 -7.10 -15.03
N LEU A 327 -6.01 -7.27 -13.77
CA LEU A 327 -6.79 -7.94 -12.73
C LEU A 327 -7.13 -6.96 -11.59
N PRO A 328 -8.00 -5.96 -11.82
CA PRO A 328 -8.37 -4.96 -10.82
C PRO A 328 -9.36 -5.52 -9.79
N LEU A 329 -8.89 -5.64 -8.54
CA LEU A 329 -9.69 -5.89 -7.36
C LEU A 329 -10.12 -4.56 -6.74
N LEU A 330 -11.42 -4.28 -6.80
CA LEU A 330 -12.03 -3.14 -6.15
C LEU A 330 -12.42 -3.52 -4.72
N VAL A 331 -11.94 -2.77 -3.72
CA VAL A 331 -12.23 -3.04 -2.30
C VAL A 331 -12.90 -1.82 -1.67
N SER A 332 -14.14 -1.95 -1.20
CA SER A 332 -14.80 -0.90 -0.40
C SER A 332 -15.08 -1.38 1.01
N TRP A 333 -14.91 -0.50 1.99
CA TRP A 333 -15.30 -0.71 3.38
C TRP A 333 -16.37 0.30 3.83
N ASP A 334 -17.11 0.87 2.87
CA ASP A 334 -18.28 1.69 3.18
C ASP A 334 -19.52 0.81 3.39
N HIS A 335 -19.81 0.51 4.65
CA HIS A 335 -20.98 -0.28 5.03
C HIS A 335 -22.31 0.28 4.49
N ALA A 336 -22.43 1.60 4.29
CA ALA A 336 -23.65 2.19 3.71
C ALA A 336 -23.80 1.81 2.22
N ARG A 337 -22.67 1.76 1.50
CA ARG A 337 -22.60 1.41 0.08
C ARG A 337 -23.00 -0.03 -0.19
N HIS A 338 -22.66 -0.95 0.73
CA HIS A 338 -22.94 -2.38 0.61
C HIS A 338 -24.43 -2.74 0.66
N ARG A 339 -25.31 -1.81 1.06
CA ARG A 339 -26.77 -2.00 1.09
C ARG A 339 -27.41 -1.91 -0.30
N LYS A 340 -26.64 -1.57 -1.33
CA LYS A 340 -27.11 -1.43 -2.71
C LYS A 340 -26.36 -2.40 -3.62
N PRO A 341 -27.00 -2.88 -4.71
CA PRO A 341 -26.35 -3.75 -5.67
C PRO A 341 -25.12 -3.07 -6.29
N PHE A 342 -24.03 -3.81 -6.36
CA PHE A 342 -22.87 -3.45 -7.16
C PHE A 342 -23.11 -3.85 -8.61
N ARG A 343 -22.76 -2.98 -9.57
CA ARG A 343 -22.81 -3.30 -11.00
C ARG A 343 -21.59 -2.75 -11.69
N TRP A 344 -21.04 -3.52 -12.62
CA TRP A 344 -20.01 -3.02 -13.52
C TRP A 344 -20.22 -3.58 -14.92
N ASN A 345 -19.78 -2.83 -15.92
CA ASN A 345 -19.83 -3.24 -17.32
C ASN A 345 -18.55 -2.81 -18.01
N ARG A 346 -17.97 -3.71 -18.80
CA ARG A 346 -16.85 -3.37 -19.69
C ARG A 346 -17.33 -2.35 -20.72
N LEU A 347 -16.50 -1.36 -20.99
CA LEU A 347 -16.72 -0.35 -22.02
C LEU A 347 -15.93 -0.70 -23.28
N THR A 348 -16.45 -0.25 -24.42
CA THR A 348 -15.68 -0.25 -25.66
C THR A 348 -14.63 0.85 -25.60
N VAL A 349 -13.37 0.46 -25.72
CA VAL A 349 -12.26 1.39 -25.92
C VAL A 349 -11.98 1.46 -27.42
N ALA A 350 -11.74 2.66 -27.94
CA ALA A 350 -11.38 2.87 -29.33
C ALA A 350 -10.03 3.59 -29.48
N GLU A 351 -9.31 3.22 -30.52
CA GLU A 351 -8.06 3.81 -30.97
C GLU A 351 -8.20 4.09 -32.47
N GLN A 352 -8.00 5.35 -32.89
CA GLN A 352 -8.14 5.76 -34.30
C GLN A 352 -9.45 5.30 -34.96
N GLY A 353 -10.56 5.32 -34.21
CA GLY A 353 -11.88 4.90 -34.69
C GLY A 353 -12.11 3.39 -34.78
N LYS A 354 -11.16 2.55 -34.33
CA LYS A 354 -11.28 1.09 -34.26
C LYS A 354 -11.38 0.63 -32.82
N VAL A 355 -12.15 -0.43 -32.58
CA VAL A 355 -12.27 -1.05 -31.24
C VAL A 355 -10.93 -1.67 -30.85
N CYS A 356 -10.41 -1.31 -29.69
CA CYS A 356 -9.26 -1.96 -29.07
C CYS A 356 -9.69 -3.28 -28.45
N PRO A 357 -8.91 -4.35 -28.61
CA PRO A 357 -9.16 -5.57 -27.88
C PRO A 357 -8.71 -5.40 -26.40
N PRO A 358 -9.27 -6.19 -25.47
CA PRO A 358 -9.04 -6.02 -24.02
C PRO A 358 -7.58 -6.14 -23.57
N GLU A 359 -6.78 -6.90 -24.30
CA GLU A 359 -5.33 -7.08 -24.10
C GLU A 359 -4.51 -5.85 -24.52
N THR A 360 -5.10 -4.91 -25.25
CA THR A 360 -4.46 -3.62 -25.59
C THR A 360 -4.90 -2.50 -24.67
N ALA A 361 -6.19 -2.44 -24.36
CA ALA A 361 -6.74 -1.45 -23.45
C ALA A 361 -8.06 -1.95 -22.86
N TRP A 362 -8.29 -1.59 -21.60
CA TRP A 362 -9.46 -2.00 -20.85
C TRP A 362 -10.12 -0.79 -20.20
N ALA A 363 -11.45 -0.76 -20.21
CA ALA A 363 -12.23 0.17 -19.43
C ALA A 363 -13.48 -0.49 -18.86
N ALA A 364 -13.93 -0.03 -17.70
CA ALA A 364 -15.26 -0.35 -17.18
C ALA A 364 -15.94 0.85 -16.56
N ARG A 365 -17.27 0.84 -16.65
CA ARG A 365 -18.15 1.65 -15.82
C ARG A 365 -18.53 0.86 -14.60
N VAL A 366 -18.27 1.42 -13.43
CA VAL A 366 -18.57 0.83 -12.11
C VAL A 366 -19.62 1.70 -11.44
N THR A 367 -20.77 1.13 -11.08
CA THR A 367 -21.85 1.80 -10.36
C THR A 367 -22.05 1.16 -9.00
N TRP A 368 -22.03 1.98 -7.95
CA TRP A 368 -22.10 1.48 -6.58
C TRP A 368 -22.78 2.47 -5.63
N GLY A 369 -23.86 2.06 -4.97
CA GLY A 369 -24.54 2.91 -3.97
C GLY A 369 -25.58 3.87 -4.55
N ARG A 370 -25.66 5.09 -3.99
CA ARG A 370 -26.61 6.16 -4.37
C ARG A 370 -26.05 6.99 -5.54
N ASP A 371 -25.97 6.36 -6.71
CA ASP A 371 -25.62 6.98 -8.01
C ASP A 371 -24.15 7.37 -8.20
N GLU A 372 -23.24 6.93 -7.34
CA GLU A 372 -21.81 7.04 -7.65
C GLU A 372 -21.45 6.07 -8.77
N THR A 373 -21.13 6.66 -9.93
CA THR A 373 -20.64 5.95 -11.09
C THR A 373 -19.23 6.42 -11.40
N PHE A 374 -18.32 5.46 -11.50
CA PHE A 374 -16.94 5.67 -11.86
C PHE A 374 -16.66 5.05 -13.22
N VAL A 375 -15.67 5.61 -13.90
CA VAL A 375 -14.95 4.93 -14.97
C VAL A 375 -13.58 4.56 -14.48
N VAL A 376 -13.15 3.35 -14.81
CA VAL A 376 -11.80 2.86 -14.59
C VAL A 376 -11.26 2.46 -15.95
N TYR A 377 -10.11 3.01 -16.33
CA TYR A 377 -9.44 2.74 -17.60
C TYR A 377 -7.97 2.42 -17.38
N ARG A 378 -7.48 1.46 -18.16
CA ARG A 378 -6.09 1.03 -18.21
C ARG A 378 -5.66 0.79 -19.66
N SER A 379 -4.59 1.44 -20.08
CA SER A 379 -3.81 1.04 -21.25
C SER A 379 -2.89 -0.11 -20.88
N LEU A 380 -2.86 -1.16 -21.69
CA LEU A 380 -1.92 -2.27 -21.57
C LEU A 380 -0.84 -2.19 -22.67
N GLY A 381 -1.21 -1.68 -23.84
CA GLY A 381 -0.29 -1.42 -24.95
C GLY A 381 0.45 -0.07 -24.87
N PRO A 382 1.17 0.29 -25.94
CA PRO A 382 1.95 1.53 -26.02
C PRO A 382 1.12 2.81 -25.76
N PRO A 383 1.77 3.91 -25.34
CA PRO A 383 1.11 5.20 -25.16
C PRO A 383 0.55 5.73 -26.48
N VAL A 384 -0.77 5.82 -26.57
CA VAL A 384 -1.49 6.37 -27.72
C VAL A 384 -2.82 6.92 -27.25
N ARG A 385 -3.37 7.89 -27.98
CA ARG A 385 -4.67 8.46 -27.68
C ARG A 385 -5.76 7.39 -27.86
N ARG A 386 -6.49 7.12 -26.78
CA ARG A 386 -7.67 6.24 -26.80
C ARG A 386 -8.90 6.97 -26.30
N SER A 387 -10.07 6.44 -26.62
CA SER A 387 -11.34 6.98 -26.17
C SER A 387 -12.31 5.91 -25.69
N PHE A 388 -13.17 6.28 -24.76
CA PHE A 388 -14.26 5.48 -24.24
C PHE A 388 -15.37 6.42 -23.76
N LEU A 389 -16.64 6.13 -24.09
CA LEU A 389 -17.80 6.95 -23.72
C LEU A 389 -17.61 8.47 -23.98
N GLY A 390 -16.99 8.84 -25.12
CA GLY A 390 -16.75 10.24 -25.47
C GLY A 390 -15.57 10.92 -24.75
N PHE A 391 -15.01 10.29 -23.71
CA PHE A 391 -13.78 10.74 -23.06
C PHE A 391 -12.56 10.28 -23.86
N SER A 392 -11.57 11.16 -24.08
CA SER A 392 -10.32 10.84 -24.77
C SER A 392 -9.13 11.19 -23.89
N THR A 393 -8.16 10.27 -23.81
CA THR A 393 -6.94 10.46 -23.02
C THR A 393 -5.73 9.82 -23.71
N THR A 394 -4.54 10.34 -23.39
CA THR A 394 -3.23 9.73 -23.66
C THR A 394 -2.61 9.07 -22.43
N ASP A 395 -3.22 9.27 -21.25
CA ASP A 395 -2.79 8.65 -20.00
C ASP A 395 -2.89 7.13 -20.11
N ARG A 396 -2.01 6.40 -19.42
CA ARG A 396 -2.09 4.95 -19.33
C ARG A 396 -3.06 4.44 -18.27
N PHE A 397 -3.47 5.29 -17.32
CA PHE A 397 -4.45 4.92 -16.30
C PHE A 397 -5.34 6.13 -15.98
N VAL A 398 -6.64 5.88 -15.88
CA VAL A 398 -7.62 6.91 -15.47
C VAL A 398 -8.65 6.29 -14.55
N VAL A 399 -8.91 6.94 -13.43
CA VAL A 399 -10.15 6.77 -12.66
C VAL A 399 -10.87 8.10 -12.66
N GLY A 400 -12.13 8.10 -13.10
CA GLY A 400 -12.96 9.29 -13.18
C GLY A 400 -14.35 9.05 -12.60
N ARG A 401 -15.05 10.14 -12.28
CA ARG A 401 -16.46 10.16 -11.87
C ARG A 401 -17.31 10.66 -13.03
N PHE A 402 -18.49 10.09 -13.20
CA PHE A 402 -19.50 10.69 -14.08
C PHE A 402 -20.18 11.88 -13.41
N THR A 403 -20.30 12.99 -14.13
CA THR A 403 -21.14 14.12 -13.73
C THR A 403 -22.61 13.80 -14.01
N PRO A 404 -23.57 14.56 -13.43
CA PRO A 404 -24.99 14.46 -13.80
C PRO A 404 -25.24 14.65 -15.31
N GLU A 405 -24.39 15.41 -15.99
CA GLU A 405 -24.45 15.68 -17.42
C GLU A 405 -23.89 14.52 -18.28
N GLY A 406 -23.23 13.55 -17.65
CA GLY A 406 -22.63 12.38 -18.30
C GLY A 406 -21.17 12.56 -18.71
N ASP A 407 -20.55 13.69 -18.36
CA ASP A 407 -19.13 13.94 -18.58
C ASP A 407 -18.27 13.14 -17.57
N VAL A 408 -16.99 12.95 -17.91
CA VAL A 408 -16.02 12.28 -17.03
C VAL A 408 -15.09 13.31 -16.41
N GLU A 409 -15.18 13.46 -15.09
CA GLU A 409 -14.22 14.22 -14.29
C GLU A 409 -13.13 13.28 -13.75
N ALA A 410 -11.88 13.50 -14.13
CA ALA A 410 -10.77 12.69 -13.65
C ALA A 410 -10.55 12.87 -12.14
N ILE A 411 -10.47 11.75 -11.41
CA ILE A 411 -10.09 11.70 -10.00
C ILE A 411 -8.59 11.45 -9.87
N ALA A 412 -8.07 10.53 -10.67
CA ALA A 412 -6.66 10.18 -10.73
C ALA A 412 -6.28 9.79 -12.16
N THR A 413 -5.09 10.21 -12.57
CA THR A 413 -4.48 9.79 -13.83
C THR A 413 -3.01 9.41 -13.60
N LEU A 414 -2.51 8.49 -14.40
CA LEU A 414 -1.07 8.26 -14.55
C LEU A 414 -0.75 8.40 -16.04
N ALA A 415 0.24 9.25 -16.36
CA ALA A 415 0.76 9.40 -17.71
C ALA A 415 1.38 8.10 -18.21
#